data_AF-A0A1H7SCN4-F1
#
_entry.id   AF-A0A1H7SCN4-F1
#
_cell.length_a   1.000
_cell.length_b   1.000
_cell.length_c   1.000
_cell.angle_alpha   90.00
_cell.angle_beta   90.00
_cell.angle_gamma   90.00
#
_symmetry.space_group_name_H-M   'P 1'
#
loop_
_entity.id
_entity.type
_entity.pdbx_description
1 polymer ?
#
loop_
_entity_poly.entity_id
_entity_poly.type
_entity_poly.pdbx_seq_one_letter_code
_entity_poly.pdbx_strand_id
1 'polypeptide(L)'
;MALLVTAAVFTSCSKDSNNNPDPNPGKVDTTAISGDVSGTWTKGNVYKITGSLQIAEGKSLTIEEGVTVLFSDTIVKPEFIVKGNLYSNGTAQNPVKFTVPDNLKTSANQFGGFWGGIIAGPTSTELVLNYTILEYGGAVTTEESASVKAGLYKAAAGERVPALYYSNVNGKLVVMNSTIRNFYEDGMYLEGGKVLIAKNTIHTTGIANGDAINIKSGCVADVAFNLVYSPNTNGLKLSNSGDRTPQAFVIGYNNTIVNAGWRRPTTKGGSIWVEKGVRVNLYNNLLANDRYGIKRDKGNPEDSANGRSVIANTFYYGYTQTAVDQFQPSNEIIAGANDITATTAGANDPKFVSYPLNTDVNNATFDASWDFHLQAGSPALTKGKTGITRNYSAGLTVNGVTYTSPEAADYIGAFGVK
;
A
#
# COMPACT_ATOMS: atom_id res chain seq x y z
N MET A 1 -64.33 53.87 -18.45
CA MET A 1 -63.02 54.19 -17.85
C MET A 1 -62.64 52.99 -17.00
N ALA A 2 -61.83 52.08 -17.56
CA ALA A 2 -61.51 50.79 -16.97
C ALA A 2 -60.31 50.94 -16.03
N LEU A 3 -60.44 50.45 -14.80
CA LEU A 3 -59.37 50.44 -13.79
C LEU A 3 -58.77 49.03 -13.76
N LEU A 4 -57.60 48.86 -14.38
CA LEU A 4 -56.78 47.65 -14.28
C LEU A 4 -56.08 47.64 -12.92
N VAL A 5 -56.28 46.56 -12.15
CA VAL A 5 -55.47 46.22 -10.98
C VAL A 5 -54.40 45.23 -11.43
N THR A 6 -53.13 45.64 -11.41
CA THR A 6 -51.99 44.80 -11.75
C THR A 6 -51.48 44.10 -10.50
N ALA A 7 -51.65 42.77 -10.42
CA ALA A 7 -51.02 41.94 -9.41
C ALA A 7 -49.59 41.60 -9.85
N ALA A 8 -48.59 42.02 -9.07
CA ALA A 8 -47.19 41.65 -9.27
C ALA A 8 -46.94 40.29 -8.61
N VAL A 9 -46.66 39.27 -9.42
CA VAL A 9 -46.20 37.95 -8.97
C VAL A 9 -44.68 38.02 -8.85
N PHE A 10 -44.15 37.97 -7.62
CA PHE A 10 -42.72 37.78 -7.39
C PHE A 10 -42.40 36.29 -7.57
N THR A 11 -41.71 35.96 -8.67
CA THR A 11 -41.11 34.63 -8.88
C THR A 11 -39.78 34.57 -8.12
N SER A 12 -39.77 33.80 -7.03
CA SER A 12 -38.54 33.38 -6.34
C SER A 12 -37.84 32.32 -7.18
N CYS A 13 -36.62 32.60 -7.65
CA CYS A 13 -35.75 31.59 -8.25
C CYS A 13 -34.97 30.88 -7.12
N SER A 14 -35.47 29.73 -6.69
CA SER A 14 -34.66 28.76 -5.95
C SER A 14 -33.58 28.19 -6.88
N LYS A 15 -32.32 28.59 -6.68
CA LYS A 15 -31.17 27.89 -7.25
C LYS A 15 -30.83 26.71 -6.36
N ASP A 16 -31.31 25.53 -6.74
CA ASP A 16 -30.75 24.25 -6.31
C ASP A 16 -30.95 23.21 -7.41
N SER A 17 -29.84 22.80 -8.03
CA SER A 17 -29.54 21.41 -8.36
C SER A 17 -28.15 21.35 -9.02
N ASN A 18 -27.15 20.87 -8.28
CA ASN A 18 -25.90 20.33 -8.82
C ASN A 18 -26.25 19.10 -9.68
N ASN A 19 -26.52 19.31 -10.95
CA ASN A 19 -26.62 18.24 -11.94
C ASN A 19 -25.25 18.07 -12.59
N ASN A 20 -24.36 17.29 -11.96
CA ASN A 20 -23.38 16.58 -12.76
C ASN A 20 -24.08 15.31 -13.26
N PRO A 21 -24.26 15.10 -14.57
CA PRO A 21 -25.01 13.96 -15.06
C PRO A 21 -24.29 12.65 -14.72
N ASP A 22 -25.06 11.62 -14.34
CA ASP A 22 -24.56 10.25 -14.25
C ASP A 22 -24.07 9.80 -15.65
N PRO A 23 -22.81 9.35 -15.80
CA PRO A 23 -22.30 8.94 -17.09
C PRO A 23 -22.83 7.56 -17.50
N ASN A 24 -23.35 7.51 -18.74
CA ASN A 24 -23.89 6.33 -19.39
C ASN A 24 -22.80 5.25 -19.59
N PRO A 25 -23.07 3.93 -19.41
CA PRO A 25 -22.05 2.89 -19.56
C PRO A 25 -21.57 2.74 -21.01
N GLY A 26 -20.25 2.72 -21.24
CA GLY A 26 -19.66 2.29 -22.52
C GLY A 26 -19.14 3.40 -23.45
N LYS A 27 -18.89 4.61 -22.95
CA LYS A 27 -18.23 5.68 -23.70
C LYS A 27 -17.01 6.13 -22.91
N VAL A 28 -15.86 6.31 -23.58
CA VAL A 28 -14.71 7.02 -22.99
C VAL A 28 -15.22 8.41 -22.61
N ASP A 29 -15.46 8.61 -21.31
CA ASP A 29 -15.88 9.89 -20.80
C ASP A 29 -14.65 10.81 -20.77
N THR A 30 -14.54 11.65 -21.80
CA THR A 30 -13.43 12.60 -21.96
C THR A 30 -13.57 13.85 -21.10
N THR A 31 -14.52 13.88 -20.17
CA THR A 31 -14.72 15.02 -19.28
C THR A 31 -13.51 15.20 -18.38
N ALA A 32 -12.93 16.40 -18.40
CA ALA A 32 -11.87 16.79 -17.49
C ALA A 32 -12.46 16.96 -16.08
N ILE A 33 -11.97 16.18 -15.11
CA ILE A 33 -12.49 16.15 -13.74
C ILE A 33 -11.46 16.76 -12.79
N SER A 34 -11.95 17.64 -11.91
CA SER A 34 -11.24 18.22 -10.78
C SER A 34 -12.24 18.61 -9.68
N GLY A 35 -11.77 18.79 -8.44
CA GLY A 35 -12.61 19.23 -7.32
C GLY A 35 -13.36 18.11 -6.61
N ASP A 36 -14.53 18.43 -6.06
CA ASP A 36 -15.31 17.48 -5.26
C ASP A 36 -15.94 16.38 -6.11
N VAL A 37 -15.80 15.12 -5.67
CA VAL A 37 -16.36 13.93 -6.32
C VAL A 37 -17.07 13.03 -5.31
N SER A 38 -18.16 12.39 -5.74
CA SER A 38 -18.91 11.40 -4.97
C SER A 38 -19.80 10.58 -5.90
N GLY A 39 -20.49 9.56 -5.37
CA GLY A 39 -21.38 8.70 -6.14
C GLY A 39 -20.67 7.46 -6.66
N THR A 40 -20.93 7.09 -7.91
CA THR A 40 -20.38 5.88 -8.52
C THR A 40 -19.68 6.20 -9.84
N TRP A 41 -18.48 5.68 -10.01
CA TRP A 41 -17.79 5.62 -11.30
C TRP A 41 -18.02 4.26 -11.92
N THR A 42 -18.71 4.26 -13.06
CA THR A 42 -19.32 3.08 -13.65
C THR A 42 -18.32 2.24 -14.43
N LYS A 43 -18.50 0.93 -14.35
CA LYS A 43 -17.61 -0.11 -14.87
C LYS A 43 -17.07 0.17 -16.28
N GLY A 44 -15.76 -0.02 -16.44
CA GLY A 44 -15.07 0.05 -17.75
C GLY A 44 -14.85 1.46 -18.31
N ASN A 45 -15.35 2.51 -17.66
CA ASN A 45 -15.16 3.88 -18.12
C ASN A 45 -13.76 4.42 -17.77
N VAL A 46 -13.32 5.42 -18.53
CA VAL A 46 -12.10 6.18 -18.26
C VAL A 46 -12.50 7.56 -17.75
N TYR A 47 -11.95 7.96 -16.61
CA TYR A 47 -12.18 9.26 -15.98
C TYR A 47 -10.90 10.09 -16.05
N LYS A 48 -10.90 11.17 -16.84
CA LYS A 48 -9.71 11.99 -17.07
C LYS A 48 -9.57 13.06 -15.99
N ILE A 49 -8.52 12.94 -15.17
CA ILE A 49 -8.27 13.86 -14.05
C ILE A 49 -7.30 14.95 -14.50
N THR A 50 -7.70 16.20 -14.31
CA THR A 50 -6.93 17.40 -14.70
C THR A 50 -6.62 18.32 -13.51
N GLY A 51 -7.14 18.02 -12.33
CA GLY A 51 -6.84 18.72 -11.09
C GLY A 51 -7.10 17.81 -9.90
N SER A 52 -6.64 18.22 -8.72
CA SER A 52 -6.83 17.43 -7.50
C SER A 52 -8.31 17.14 -7.23
N LEU A 53 -8.58 15.96 -6.70
CA LEU A 53 -9.91 15.47 -6.36
C LEU A 53 -10.12 15.49 -4.85
N GLN A 54 -11.37 15.63 -4.42
CA GLN A 54 -11.74 15.48 -3.02
C GLN A 54 -13.05 14.69 -2.87
N ILE A 55 -13.06 13.65 -2.05
CA ILE A 55 -14.31 13.09 -1.51
C ILE A 55 -14.56 13.79 -0.18
N ALA A 56 -15.60 14.63 -0.13
CA ALA A 56 -15.95 15.39 1.07
C ALA A 56 -16.38 14.47 2.24
N GLU A 57 -16.25 14.97 3.47
CA GLU A 57 -16.75 14.29 4.67
C GLU A 57 -18.25 13.97 4.54
N GLY A 58 -18.66 12.78 5.02
CA GLY A 58 -20.04 12.30 4.89
C GLY A 58 -20.46 11.90 3.47
N LYS A 59 -19.56 11.97 2.48
CA LYS A 59 -19.77 11.47 1.12
C LYS A 59 -18.93 10.20 0.87
N SER A 60 -19.29 9.49 -0.19
CA SER A 60 -18.53 8.34 -0.65
C SER A 60 -18.39 8.35 -2.17
N LEU A 61 -17.31 7.75 -2.65
CA LEU A 61 -17.14 7.37 -4.05
C LEU A 61 -16.93 5.87 -4.15
N THR A 62 -17.74 5.21 -4.95
CA THR A 62 -17.53 3.81 -5.38
C THR A 62 -16.99 3.82 -6.80
N ILE A 63 -15.92 3.06 -7.04
CA ILE A 63 -15.33 2.89 -8.36
C ILE A 63 -15.46 1.42 -8.72
N GLU A 64 -16.26 1.15 -9.74
CA GLU A 64 -16.55 -0.20 -10.21
C GLU A 64 -15.39 -0.80 -11.01
N GLU A 65 -15.42 -2.12 -11.18
CA GLU A 65 -14.36 -2.87 -11.86
C GLU A 65 -14.05 -2.34 -13.27
N GLY A 66 -12.80 -2.47 -13.71
CA GLY A 66 -12.34 -2.04 -15.03
C GLY A 66 -12.30 -0.53 -15.26
N VAL A 67 -12.67 0.31 -14.29
CA VAL A 67 -12.52 1.76 -14.40
C VAL A 67 -11.04 2.15 -14.47
N THR A 68 -10.73 3.10 -15.35
CA THR A 68 -9.41 3.77 -15.39
C THR A 68 -9.54 5.22 -14.91
N VAL A 69 -8.83 5.55 -13.83
CA VAL A 69 -8.65 6.90 -13.31
C VAL A 69 -7.35 7.45 -13.89
N LEU A 70 -7.47 8.32 -14.90
CA LEU A 70 -6.36 8.76 -15.74
C LEU A 70 -5.89 10.17 -15.34
N PHE A 71 -4.83 10.26 -14.55
CA PHE A 71 -4.17 11.52 -14.21
C PHE A 71 -3.39 12.05 -15.40
N SER A 72 -3.95 13.06 -16.05
CA SER A 72 -3.48 13.55 -17.35
C SER A 72 -2.69 14.86 -17.29
N ASP A 73 -2.76 15.58 -16.17
CA ASP A 73 -2.05 16.83 -15.98
C ASP A 73 -0.76 16.61 -15.15
N THR A 74 0.38 16.64 -15.83
CA THR A 74 1.70 16.46 -15.21
C THR A 74 2.30 17.77 -14.66
N ILE A 75 1.64 18.90 -14.89
CA ILE A 75 2.04 20.22 -14.38
C ILE A 75 1.40 20.43 -13.00
N VAL A 76 0.09 20.23 -12.90
CA VAL A 76 -0.68 20.35 -11.65
C VAL A 76 -0.34 19.21 -10.68
N LYS A 77 -0.02 18.03 -11.22
CA LYS A 77 0.24 16.79 -10.46
C LYS A 77 -0.87 16.50 -9.43
N PRO A 78 -2.10 16.23 -9.88
CA PRO A 78 -3.26 16.08 -9.02
C PRO A 78 -3.06 15.12 -7.85
N GLU A 79 -3.67 15.46 -6.71
CA GLU A 79 -3.80 14.58 -5.56
C GLU A 79 -5.24 14.08 -5.42
N PHE A 80 -5.42 12.89 -4.85
CA PHE A 80 -6.75 12.37 -4.53
C PHE A 80 -6.97 12.44 -3.02
N ILE A 81 -7.66 13.48 -2.56
CA ILE A 81 -7.98 13.68 -1.15
C ILE A 81 -9.24 12.91 -0.77
N VAL A 82 -9.20 12.15 0.32
CA VAL A 82 -10.35 11.39 0.83
C VAL A 82 -10.66 11.83 2.26
N LYS A 83 -11.68 12.67 2.41
CA LYS A 83 -12.24 13.06 3.73
C LYS A 83 -13.49 12.24 4.08
N GLY A 84 -14.23 11.79 3.07
CA GLY A 84 -15.29 10.79 3.19
C GLY A 84 -14.76 9.37 2.99
N ASN A 85 -15.46 8.54 2.22
CA ASN A 85 -15.09 7.13 1.99
C ASN A 85 -14.79 6.83 0.52
N LEU A 86 -13.85 5.92 0.26
CA LEU A 86 -13.49 5.47 -1.09
C LEU A 86 -13.59 3.94 -1.19
N TYR A 87 -14.30 3.46 -2.20
CA TYR A 87 -14.46 2.02 -2.46
C TYR A 87 -14.02 1.69 -3.90
N SER A 88 -12.75 1.34 -4.08
CA SER A 88 -12.19 0.89 -5.36
C SER A 88 -12.32 -0.63 -5.49
N ASN A 89 -13.31 -1.07 -6.27
CA ASN A 89 -13.78 -2.44 -6.31
C ASN A 89 -13.52 -3.07 -7.68
N GLY A 90 -12.26 -3.45 -7.93
CA GLY A 90 -11.87 -4.22 -9.10
C GLY A 90 -12.17 -5.71 -9.00
N THR A 91 -11.86 -6.41 -10.08
CA THR A 91 -11.75 -7.88 -10.10
C THR A 91 -10.39 -8.29 -10.68
N ALA A 92 -10.02 -9.57 -10.56
CA ALA A 92 -8.77 -10.07 -11.14
C ALA A 92 -8.71 -9.86 -12.66
N GLN A 93 -9.87 -9.98 -13.34
CA GLN A 93 -10.01 -9.79 -14.78
C GLN A 93 -10.10 -8.31 -15.16
N ASN A 94 -10.79 -7.50 -14.35
CA ASN A 94 -11.01 -6.08 -14.61
C ASN A 94 -10.58 -5.25 -13.39
N PRO A 95 -9.28 -5.05 -13.17
CA PRO A 95 -8.83 -4.24 -12.05
C PRO A 95 -9.24 -2.77 -12.25
N VAL A 96 -9.45 -2.04 -11.15
CA VAL A 96 -9.51 -0.57 -11.19
C VAL A 96 -8.10 -0.04 -11.34
N LYS A 97 -7.86 0.91 -12.25
CA LYS A 97 -6.52 1.40 -12.55
C LYS A 97 -6.39 2.92 -12.35
N PHE A 98 -5.58 3.33 -11.39
CA PHE A 98 -5.13 4.72 -11.21
C PHE A 98 -3.77 4.88 -11.88
N THR A 99 -3.73 5.66 -12.96
CA THR A 99 -2.59 5.68 -13.88
C THR A 99 -2.45 7.02 -14.60
N VAL A 100 -1.46 7.08 -15.48
CA VAL A 100 -1.11 8.20 -16.34
C VAL A 100 -1.19 7.78 -17.82
N PRO A 101 -1.21 8.75 -18.76
CA PRO A 101 -1.11 8.48 -20.19
C PRO A 101 0.07 7.56 -20.56
N ASP A 102 -0.14 6.66 -21.53
CA ASP A 102 0.84 5.61 -21.87
C ASP A 102 2.16 6.17 -22.41
N ASN A 103 2.15 7.34 -23.05
CA ASN A 103 3.36 8.00 -23.52
C ASN A 103 4.31 8.44 -22.38
N LEU A 104 3.83 8.48 -21.13
CA LEU A 104 4.65 8.76 -19.95
C LEU A 104 5.29 7.49 -19.37
N LYS A 105 4.90 6.29 -19.80
CA LYS A 105 5.35 5.01 -19.23
C LYS A 105 6.64 4.53 -19.88
N THR A 106 7.69 5.31 -19.69
CA THR A 106 9.03 5.04 -20.24
C THR A 106 9.99 4.58 -19.14
N SER A 107 11.12 3.98 -19.50
CA SER A 107 12.16 3.59 -18.54
C SER A 107 12.72 4.77 -17.74
N ALA A 108 12.79 5.97 -18.35
CA ALA A 108 13.20 7.19 -17.65
C ALA A 108 12.23 7.60 -16.54
N ASN A 109 10.97 7.19 -16.68
CA ASN A 109 9.85 7.53 -15.80
C ASN A 109 9.46 6.37 -14.86
N GLN A 110 10.32 5.36 -14.71
CA GLN A 110 9.99 4.12 -14.00
C GLN A 110 9.59 4.31 -12.53
N PHE A 111 9.91 5.45 -11.91
CA PHE A 111 9.54 5.78 -10.53
C PHE A 111 8.43 6.85 -10.41
N GLY A 112 7.72 7.16 -11.51
CA GLY A 112 6.55 8.03 -11.45
C GLY A 112 6.84 9.47 -11.08
N GLY A 113 5.98 10.05 -10.22
CA GLY A 113 6.00 11.46 -9.82
C GLY A 113 5.09 12.37 -10.66
N PHE A 114 4.11 11.80 -11.37
CA PHE A 114 3.22 12.53 -12.28
C PHE A 114 1.89 12.94 -11.67
N TRP A 115 1.50 12.29 -10.58
CA TRP A 115 0.39 12.67 -9.72
C TRP A 115 0.81 12.41 -8.27
N GLY A 116 0.01 12.87 -7.32
CA GLY A 116 0.30 12.70 -5.91
C GLY A 116 0.12 11.26 -5.45
N GLY A 117 -0.99 11.02 -4.76
CA GLY A 117 -1.37 9.72 -4.23
C GLY A 117 -2.80 9.79 -3.73
N ILE A 118 -3.26 8.71 -3.10
CA ILE A 118 -4.53 8.72 -2.36
C ILE A 118 -4.23 9.15 -0.92
N ILE A 119 -4.71 10.32 -0.52
CA ILE A 119 -4.46 10.92 0.79
C ILE A 119 -5.76 10.94 1.59
N ALA A 120 -5.96 9.89 2.40
CA ALA A 120 -7.14 9.74 3.24
C ALA A 120 -6.89 10.32 4.64
N GLY A 121 -7.63 11.37 4.97
CA GLY A 121 -7.50 12.11 6.21
C GLY A 121 -8.20 11.44 7.40
N PRO A 122 -8.12 12.05 8.60
CA PRO A 122 -8.63 11.46 9.84
C PRO A 122 -10.16 11.32 9.89
N THR A 123 -10.90 12.00 9.00
CA THR A 123 -12.35 11.88 8.86
C THR A 123 -12.76 10.71 7.97
N SER A 124 -11.83 10.14 7.18
CA SER A 124 -12.15 9.02 6.30
C SER A 124 -12.39 7.76 7.13
N THR A 125 -13.65 7.32 7.22
CA THR A 125 -14.02 6.19 8.08
C THR A 125 -13.73 4.84 7.43
N GLU A 126 -13.77 4.78 6.11
CA GLU A 126 -13.63 3.55 5.34
C GLU A 126 -12.90 3.79 4.01
N LEU A 127 -11.93 2.94 3.71
CA LEU A 127 -11.25 2.91 2.42
C LEU A 127 -11.01 1.46 1.98
N VAL A 128 -11.39 1.14 0.75
CA VAL A 128 -11.14 -0.16 0.11
C VAL A 128 -10.39 0.04 -1.19
N LEU A 129 -9.27 -0.67 -1.33
CA LEU A 129 -8.59 -0.95 -2.60
C LEU A 129 -8.57 -2.47 -2.78
N ASN A 130 -9.50 -3.01 -3.55
CA ASN A 130 -9.52 -4.43 -3.90
C ASN A 130 -9.33 -4.58 -5.41
N TYR A 131 -8.38 -5.42 -5.83
CA TYR A 131 -7.98 -5.53 -7.25
C TYR A 131 -7.75 -4.16 -7.91
N THR A 132 -7.00 -3.30 -7.22
CA THR A 132 -6.69 -1.96 -7.67
C THR A 132 -5.22 -1.87 -8.07
N ILE A 133 -4.93 -1.20 -9.18
CA ILE A 133 -3.57 -0.88 -9.61
C ILE A 133 -3.35 0.62 -9.38
N LEU A 134 -2.40 0.95 -8.51
CA LEU A 134 -1.88 2.31 -8.37
C LEU A 134 -0.51 2.38 -9.05
N GLU A 135 -0.34 3.29 -10.00
CA GLU A 135 0.95 3.49 -10.66
C GLU A 135 1.32 4.93 -11.00
N TYR A 136 2.63 5.21 -11.08
CA TYR A 136 3.22 6.46 -11.58
C TYR A 136 2.94 7.73 -10.76
N GLY A 137 2.52 7.60 -9.49
CA GLY A 137 2.36 8.73 -8.57
C GLY A 137 3.61 9.03 -7.75
N GLY A 138 3.46 9.74 -6.65
CA GLY A 138 4.52 10.16 -5.73
C GLY A 138 5.10 11.54 -6.03
N ALA A 139 4.29 12.46 -6.54
CA ALA A 139 4.73 13.83 -6.82
C ALA A 139 5.28 14.54 -5.58
N VAL A 140 6.23 15.45 -5.81
CA VAL A 140 6.69 16.40 -4.79
C VAL A 140 5.62 17.45 -4.57
N THR A 141 5.26 17.68 -3.31
CA THR A 141 4.29 18.68 -2.88
C THR A 141 4.83 20.09 -3.02
N THR A 142 3.94 21.04 -3.26
CA THR A 142 4.19 22.48 -3.18
C THR A 142 3.25 23.09 -2.13
N GLU A 143 3.40 24.38 -1.85
CA GLU A 143 2.42 25.10 -1.01
C GLU A 143 0.99 25.04 -1.59
N GLU A 144 0.88 24.83 -2.90
CA GLU A 144 -0.39 24.75 -3.62
C GLU A 144 -1.02 23.36 -3.60
N SER A 145 -0.28 22.33 -3.20
CA SER A 145 -0.77 20.95 -3.11
C SER A 145 -1.98 20.84 -2.17
N ALA A 146 -2.94 20.02 -2.55
CA ALA A 146 -4.20 19.87 -1.83
C ALA A 146 -3.99 19.25 -0.44
N SER A 147 -3.05 18.31 -0.32
CA SER A 147 -2.63 17.69 0.95
C SER A 147 -2.04 18.72 1.92
N VAL A 148 -1.14 19.58 1.43
CA VAL A 148 -0.52 20.66 2.20
C VAL A 148 -1.57 21.65 2.69
N LYS A 149 -2.43 22.15 1.80
CA LYS A 149 -3.55 23.05 2.16
C LYS A 149 -4.54 22.43 3.15
N ALA A 150 -4.75 21.12 3.04
CA ALA A 150 -5.64 20.38 3.94
C ALA A 150 -4.99 19.99 5.27
N GLY A 151 -3.70 20.26 5.48
CA GLY A 151 -2.97 19.85 6.68
C GLY A 151 -2.82 18.32 6.80
N LEU A 152 -2.81 17.60 5.67
CA LEU A 152 -2.71 16.15 5.60
C LEU A 152 -1.30 15.72 5.21
N TYR A 153 -0.87 14.55 5.71
CA TYR A 153 0.42 13.92 5.42
C TYR A 153 1.63 14.89 5.49
N LYS A 154 2.30 14.96 6.65
CA LYS A 154 3.39 15.90 6.98
C LYS A 154 3.05 17.39 6.85
N ALA A 155 2.01 17.76 6.10
CA ALA A 155 1.50 19.12 5.93
C ALA A 155 2.59 20.13 5.52
N ALA A 156 3.51 19.72 4.64
CA ALA A 156 4.65 20.52 4.24
C ALA A 156 4.97 20.37 2.75
N ALA A 157 5.40 21.46 2.12
CA ALA A 157 5.92 21.48 0.75
C ALA A 157 7.31 20.83 0.67
N GLY A 158 7.68 20.35 -0.52
CA GLY A 158 8.96 19.68 -0.76
C GLY A 158 8.98 18.20 -0.36
N GLU A 159 7.91 17.71 0.26
CA GLU A 159 7.72 16.32 0.60
C GLU A 159 7.15 15.54 -0.58
N ARG A 160 7.52 14.28 -0.74
CA ARG A 160 6.85 13.38 -1.70
C ARG A 160 5.76 12.61 -0.98
N VAL A 161 4.65 12.40 -1.68
CA VAL A 161 3.49 11.70 -1.13
C VAL A 161 3.55 10.19 -1.39
N PRO A 162 3.06 9.36 -0.46
CA PRO A 162 2.97 7.92 -0.68
C PRO A 162 1.91 7.59 -1.72
N ALA A 163 1.89 6.36 -2.23
CA ALA A 163 0.78 5.86 -3.04
C ALA A 163 -0.55 5.91 -2.26
N LEU A 164 -0.50 5.56 -0.97
CA LEU A 164 -1.63 5.66 -0.06
C LEU A 164 -1.20 6.20 1.31
N TYR A 165 -1.87 7.26 1.77
CA TYR A 165 -1.85 7.74 3.14
C TYR A 165 -3.21 7.50 3.81
N TYR A 166 -3.21 7.05 5.06
CA TYR A 166 -4.44 6.87 5.85
C TYR A 166 -4.16 7.16 7.34
N SER A 167 -5.00 7.96 8.00
CA SER A 167 -4.73 8.40 9.37
C SER A 167 -5.89 8.32 10.36
N ASN A 168 -7.06 7.81 9.97
CA ASN A 168 -8.15 7.64 10.90
C ASN A 168 -7.92 6.44 11.82
N VAL A 169 -7.58 6.69 13.09
CA VAL A 169 -7.33 5.64 14.11
C VAL A 169 -8.54 4.74 14.39
N ASN A 170 -9.76 5.25 14.17
CA ASN A 170 -11.01 4.50 14.35
C ASN A 170 -11.54 3.92 13.04
N GLY A 171 -10.93 4.28 11.92
CA GLY A 171 -11.37 3.90 10.59
C GLY A 171 -10.93 2.50 10.19
N LYS A 172 -11.37 2.08 9.00
CA LYS A 172 -11.10 0.76 8.44
C LYS A 172 -10.47 0.91 7.07
N LEU A 173 -9.34 0.23 6.88
CA LEU A 173 -8.60 0.22 5.62
C LEU A 173 -8.44 -1.22 5.13
N VAL A 174 -8.87 -1.49 3.90
CA VAL A 174 -8.66 -2.75 3.22
C VAL A 174 -7.86 -2.49 1.94
N VAL A 175 -6.70 -3.14 1.80
CA VAL A 175 -5.90 -3.16 0.59
C VAL A 175 -5.63 -4.62 0.24
N MET A 176 -6.38 -5.18 -0.70
CA MET A 176 -6.30 -6.59 -1.05
C MET A 176 -6.17 -6.82 -2.55
N ASN A 177 -5.44 -7.88 -2.91
CA ASN A 177 -5.29 -8.33 -4.30
C ASN A 177 -4.84 -7.22 -5.27
N SER A 178 -4.15 -6.20 -4.76
CA SER A 178 -3.87 -4.95 -5.45
C SER A 178 -2.40 -4.84 -5.81
N THR A 179 -2.09 -3.97 -6.77
CA THR A 179 -0.72 -3.70 -7.21
C THR A 179 -0.37 -2.24 -6.96
N ILE A 180 0.75 -2.00 -6.27
CA ILE A 180 1.34 -0.66 -6.15
C ILE A 180 2.71 -0.69 -6.82
N ARG A 181 2.88 0.12 -7.86
CA ARG A 181 4.13 0.08 -8.65
C ARG A 181 4.53 1.41 -9.24
N ASN A 182 5.82 1.54 -9.56
CA ASN A 182 6.36 2.72 -10.25
C ASN A 182 6.06 4.02 -9.49
N PHE A 183 6.23 4.00 -8.17
CA PHE A 183 5.98 5.13 -7.28
C PHE A 183 7.28 5.73 -6.78
N TYR A 184 7.27 7.05 -6.58
CA TYR A 184 8.48 7.78 -6.21
C TYR A 184 8.85 7.58 -4.73
N GLU A 185 7.87 7.36 -3.87
CA GLU A 185 7.98 7.35 -2.40
C GLU A 185 7.40 6.04 -1.81
N ASP A 186 7.13 6.02 -0.49
CA ASP A 186 6.43 4.95 0.22
C ASP A 186 5.22 4.40 -0.57
N GLY A 187 5.06 3.08 -0.59
CA GLY A 187 3.85 2.46 -1.13
C GLY A 187 2.64 2.78 -0.25
N MET A 188 2.80 2.66 1.06
CA MET A 188 1.77 2.99 2.05
C MET A 188 2.40 3.68 3.25
N TYR A 189 1.79 4.77 3.73
CA TYR A 189 2.12 5.44 4.98
C TYR A 189 0.88 5.54 5.87
N LEU A 190 0.80 4.72 6.91
CA LEU A 190 -0.40 4.49 7.70
C LEU A 190 -0.21 4.97 9.14
N GLU A 191 -1.06 5.88 9.58
CA GLU A 191 -1.05 6.52 10.90
C GLU A 191 -2.31 6.27 11.72
N GLY A 192 -3.15 5.33 11.28
CA GLY A 192 -4.35 4.96 12.00
C GLY A 192 -5.10 3.81 11.34
N GLY A 193 -5.90 3.13 12.14
CA GLY A 193 -7.03 2.34 11.66
C GLY A 193 -6.93 0.86 11.92
N LYS A 194 -8.04 0.19 11.63
CA LYS A 194 -8.12 -1.26 11.50
C LYS A 194 -7.72 -1.62 10.07
N VAL A 195 -6.55 -2.22 9.89
CA VAL A 195 -5.90 -2.34 8.59
C VAL A 195 -5.77 -3.80 8.16
N LEU A 196 -6.26 -4.12 6.97
CA LEU A 196 -6.03 -5.41 6.31
C LEU A 196 -5.29 -5.19 4.99
N ILE A 197 -4.04 -5.64 4.92
CA ILE A 197 -3.20 -5.59 3.71
C ILE A 197 -2.85 -7.00 3.30
N ALA A 198 -3.50 -7.54 2.27
CA ALA A 198 -3.25 -8.92 1.87
C ALA A 198 -3.25 -9.23 0.38
N LYS A 199 -2.38 -10.17 -0.02
CA LYS A 199 -2.29 -10.67 -1.41
C LYS A 199 -1.94 -9.58 -2.43
N ASN A 200 -1.22 -8.55 -2.00
CA ASN A 200 -0.80 -7.46 -2.87
C ASN A 200 0.57 -7.74 -3.50
N THR A 201 0.81 -7.10 -4.63
CA THR A 201 2.14 -7.04 -5.25
C THR A 201 2.64 -5.60 -5.22
N ILE A 202 3.78 -5.36 -4.58
CA ILE A 202 4.39 -4.03 -4.46
C ILE A 202 5.80 -4.07 -5.02
N HIS A 203 6.07 -3.29 -6.06
CA HIS A 203 7.38 -3.33 -6.72
C HIS A 203 7.77 -1.99 -7.34
N THR A 204 9.07 -1.78 -7.57
CA THR A 204 9.56 -0.56 -8.25
C THR A 204 9.05 0.71 -7.54
N THR A 205 9.14 0.74 -6.21
CA THR A 205 8.72 1.88 -5.38
C THR A 205 9.91 2.51 -4.67
N GLY A 206 9.90 3.84 -4.52
CA GLY A 206 10.96 4.58 -3.85
C GLY A 206 12.21 4.77 -4.70
N ILE A 207 12.86 5.95 -4.62
CA ILE A 207 14.17 6.21 -5.26
C ILE A 207 15.22 6.78 -4.30
N ALA A 208 14.87 7.72 -3.43
CA ALA A 208 15.79 8.29 -2.41
C ALA A 208 15.55 7.70 -1.01
N ASN A 209 14.32 7.24 -0.81
CA ASN A 209 13.66 6.68 0.34
C ASN A 209 12.45 5.92 -0.21
N GLY A 210 11.60 5.37 0.65
CA GLY A 210 10.42 4.61 0.24
C GLY A 210 10.41 3.22 0.85
N ASP A 211 9.55 3.03 1.84
CA ASP A 211 9.15 1.73 2.36
C ASP A 211 7.96 1.19 1.54
N ALA A 212 7.89 -0.11 1.28
CA ALA A 212 6.72 -0.65 0.58
C ALA A 212 5.45 -0.48 1.44
N ILE A 213 5.58 -0.77 2.74
CA ILE A 213 4.51 -0.64 3.74
C ILE A 213 5.08 0.01 5.01
N ASN A 214 4.62 1.22 5.34
CA ASN A 214 5.05 1.99 6.51
C ASN A 214 3.88 2.16 7.48
N ILE A 215 3.96 1.52 8.65
CA ILE A 215 2.90 1.50 9.67
C ILE A 215 3.40 2.23 10.91
N LYS A 216 2.60 3.19 11.39
CA LYS A 216 2.85 4.02 12.58
C LYS A 216 1.87 3.69 13.71
N SER A 217 2.02 4.35 14.87
CA SER A 217 1.05 4.30 15.98
C SER A 217 -0.37 4.62 15.50
N GLY A 218 -1.38 4.08 16.20
CA GLY A 218 -2.79 4.19 15.82
C GLY A 218 -3.29 3.04 14.93
N CYS A 219 -2.41 2.16 14.45
CA CYS A 219 -2.76 1.05 13.57
C CYS A 219 -2.87 -0.29 14.31
N VAL A 220 -3.91 -1.06 13.99
CA VAL A 220 -3.97 -2.51 14.27
C VAL A 220 -4.07 -3.21 12.92
N ALA A 221 -3.05 -3.96 12.53
CA ALA A 221 -2.89 -4.41 11.15
C ALA A 221 -2.63 -5.92 11.00
N ASP A 222 -3.26 -6.53 10.02
CA ASP A 222 -2.83 -7.81 9.44
C ASP A 222 -2.18 -7.54 8.08
N VAL A 223 -0.94 -7.99 7.88
CA VAL A 223 -0.15 -7.82 6.64
C VAL A 223 0.25 -9.19 6.12
N ALA A 224 -0.46 -9.72 5.14
CA ALA A 224 -0.39 -11.14 4.82
C ALA A 224 -0.31 -11.49 3.33
N PHE A 225 0.50 -12.48 2.95
CA PHE A 225 0.55 -12.99 1.56
C PHE A 225 0.93 -11.94 0.51
N ASN A 226 1.66 -10.88 0.91
CA ASN A 226 2.11 -9.87 -0.04
C ASN A 226 3.44 -10.27 -0.69
N LEU A 227 3.58 -9.96 -1.97
CA LEU A 227 4.86 -9.95 -2.67
C LEU A 227 5.40 -8.51 -2.66
N VAL A 228 6.61 -8.33 -2.14
CA VAL A 228 7.31 -7.06 -2.17
C VAL A 228 8.66 -7.23 -2.86
N TYR A 229 8.88 -6.50 -3.96
CA TYR A 229 10.10 -6.60 -4.75
C TYR A 229 10.83 -5.26 -4.84
N SER A 230 12.10 -5.27 -4.40
CA SER A 230 13.06 -4.18 -4.52
C SER A 230 12.52 -2.80 -4.09
N PRO A 231 11.83 -2.67 -2.94
CA PRO A 231 11.54 -1.34 -2.39
C PRO A 231 12.87 -0.65 -2.04
N ASN A 232 12.88 0.68 -2.11
CA ASN A 232 14.12 1.41 -1.88
C ASN A 232 14.69 1.17 -0.48
N THR A 233 13.83 1.24 0.55
CA THR A 233 14.21 1.14 1.96
C THR A 233 13.81 -0.19 2.58
N ASN A 234 12.56 -0.36 3.04
CA ASN A 234 12.13 -1.61 3.66
C ASN A 234 10.98 -2.23 2.87
N GLY A 235 10.85 -3.56 2.95
CA GLY A 235 9.60 -4.20 2.65
C GLY A 235 8.52 -3.74 3.63
N LEU A 236 8.77 -3.93 4.93
CA LEU A 236 7.89 -3.44 5.99
C LEU A 236 8.66 -2.52 6.94
N LYS A 237 8.15 -1.32 7.19
CA LYS A 237 8.60 -0.42 8.26
C LYS A 237 7.50 -0.33 9.31
N LEU A 238 7.72 -0.96 10.45
CA LEU A 238 6.75 -1.09 11.54
C LEU A 238 7.24 -0.26 12.73
N SER A 239 6.48 0.76 13.10
CA SER A 239 6.91 1.75 14.08
C SER A 239 5.72 2.16 14.94
N ASN A 240 5.95 2.43 16.22
CA ASN A 240 4.94 3.08 17.06
C ASN A 240 5.20 4.58 17.21
N SER A 241 5.91 5.21 16.26
CA SER A 241 6.03 6.68 16.22
C SER A 241 4.69 7.38 16.01
N GLY A 242 4.58 8.61 16.49
CA GLY A 242 3.43 9.51 16.26
C GLY A 242 2.50 9.66 17.46
N ASP A 243 2.78 8.96 18.57
CA ASP A 243 2.10 9.09 19.85
C ASP A 243 0.57 8.96 19.78
N ARG A 244 0.08 8.07 18.89
CA ARG A 244 -1.35 7.77 18.72
C ARG A 244 -1.76 6.53 19.49
N THR A 245 -3.05 6.46 19.82
CA THR A 245 -3.70 5.29 20.44
C THR A 245 -4.63 4.62 19.43
N PRO A 246 -4.62 3.28 19.30
CA PRO A 246 -3.83 2.31 20.07
C PRO A 246 -2.35 2.27 19.69
N GLN A 247 -1.53 1.60 20.52
CA GLN A 247 -0.18 1.19 20.14
C GLN A 247 -0.24 0.45 18.79
N ALA A 248 0.70 0.73 17.90
CA ALA A 248 0.85 -0.01 16.65
C ALA A 248 0.99 -1.52 16.96
N PHE A 249 0.04 -2.32 16.47
CA PHE A 249 0.08 -3.77 16.58
C PHE A 249 -0.07 -4.41 15.20
N VAL A 250 0.96 -5.13 14.77
CA VAL A 250 1.03 -5.70 13.42
C VAL A 250 1.23 -7.20 13.47
N ILE A 251 0.36 -7.94 12.80
CA ILE A 251 0.52 -9.38 12.56
C ILE A 251 0.90 -9.55 11.10
N GLY A 252 2.18 -9.86 10.85
CA GLY A 252 2.76 -9.94 9.51
C GLY A 252 3.11 -11.37 9.16
N TYR A 253 2.44 -11.99 8.18
CA TYR A 253 2.66 -13.41 7.91
C TYR A 253 2.57 -13.82 6.45
N ASN A 254 3.32 -14.87 6.10
CA ASN A 254 3.31 -15.41 4.74
C ASN A 254 3.64 -14.35 3.69
N ASN A 255 4.44 -13.32 3.98
CA ASN A 255 4.88 -12.38 2.94
C ASN A 255 6.14 -12.91 2.26
N THR A 256 6.31 -12.60 0.97
CA THR A 256 7.57 -12.81 0.24
C THR A 256 8.18 -11.44 -0.05
N ILE A 257 9.33 -11.14 0.53
CA ILE A 257 10.06 -9.89 0.34
C ILE A 257 11.40 -10.23 -0.35
N VAL A 258 11.69 -9.50 -1.42
CA VAL A 258 12.81 -9.81 -2.30
C VAL A 258 13.59 -8.54 -2.63
N ASN A 259 14.93 -8.59 -2.53
CA ASN A 259 15.85 -7.50 -2.87
C ASN A 259 15.58 -6.16 -2.14
N ALA A 260 14.96 -6.18 -0.96
CA ALA A 260 14.63 -4.96 -0.23
C ALA A 260 15.86 -4.29 0.40
N GLY A 261 15.93 -2.96 0.28
CA GLY A 261 16.84 -2.10 1.06
C GLY A 261 18.24 -1.87 0.49
N TRP A 262 18.59 -2.51 -0.62
CA TRP A 262 19.88 -2.30 -1.29
C TRP A 262 19.99 -0.94 -1.96
N ARG A 263 18.90 -0.46 -2.55
CA ARG A 263 18.87 0.82 -3.27
C ARG A 263 18.95 2.05 -2.36
N ARG A 264 18.87 1.87 -1.04
CA ARG A 264 19.16 2.90 -0.04
C ARG A 264 20.55 2.68 0.57
N PRO A 265 21.61 3.38 0.14
CA PRO A 265 22.99 3.13 0.58
C PRO A 265 23.30 3.71 1.97
N THR A 266 22.43 3.48 2.96
CA THR A 266 22.61 3.92 4.36
C THR A 266 22.53 2.73 5.32
N THR A 267 22.61 2.96 6.63
CA THR A 267 22.39 1.92 7.66
C THR A 267 20.91 1.53 7.84
N LYS A 268 20.00 2.30 7.23
CA LYS A 268 18.56 2.03 7.16
C LYS A 268 18.23 1.21 5.91
N GLY A 269 17.18 0.40 6.01
CA GLY A 269 16.62 -0.34 4.88
C GLY A 269 17.06 -1.80 4.83
N GLY A 270 16.11 -2.70 4.71
CA GLY A 270 16.28 -4.15 4.64
C GLY A 270 14.93 -4.84 4.42
N SER A 271 14.78 -6.09 4.83
CA SER A 271 13.50 -6.80 4.74
C SER A 271 12.39 -6.12 5.55
N ILE A 272 12.41 -6.29 6.87
CA ILE A 272 11.44 -5.78 7.84
C ILE A 272 12.19 -4.99 8.89
N TRP A 273 11.74 -3.77 9.18
CA TRP A 273 12.27 -2.92 10.25
C TRP A 273 11.22 -2.70 11.33
N VAL A 274 11.59 -2.95 12.58
CA VAL A 274 10.74 -2.71 13.76
C VAL A 274 11.34 -1.66 14.70
N GLU A 275 10.54 -0.74 15.24
CA GLU A 275 11.05 0.31 16.13
C GLU A 275 9.98 0.96 17.03
N LYS A 276 10.47 1.75 17.98
CA LYS A 276 9.73 2.71 18.81
C LYS A 276 8.60 2.10 19.64
N GLY A 277 8.75 0.85 20.07
CA GLY A 277 7.77 0.15 20.88
C GLY A 277 6.58 -0.36 20.08
N VAL A 278 6.71 -0.60 18.77
CA VAL A 278 5.70 -1.34 18.01
C VAL A 278 5.53 -2.75 18.57
N ARG A 279 4.30 -3.26 18.62
CA ARG A 279 4.05 -4.68 18.90
C ARG A 279 3.96 -5.44 17.58
N VAL A 280 4.72 -6.52 17.42
CA VAL A 280 4.74 -7.30 16.17
C VAL A 280 4.61 -8.79 16.41
N ASN A 281 3.79 -9.46 15.60
CA ASN A 281 3.73 -10.91 15.51
C ASN A 281 4.04 -11.32 14.07
N LEU A 282 5.29 -11.70 13.81
CA LEU A 282 5.79 -12.01 12.47
C LEU A 282 6.00 -13.51 12.30
N TYR A 283 5.36 -14.09 11.30
CA TYR A 283 5.41 -15.53 11.04
C TYR A 283 5.57 -15.86 9.56
N ASN A 284 6.28 -16.92 9.20
CA ASN A 284 6.22 -17.46 7.85
C ASN A 284 6.61 -16.45 6.75
N ASN A 285 7.44 -15.45 7.05
CA ASN A 285 7.88 -14.49 6.02
C ASN A 285 9.10 -15.05 5.31
N LEU A 286 9.10 -15.02 3.97
CA LEU A 286 10.23 -15.43 3.13
C LEU A 286 10.97 -14.17 2.67
N LEU A 287 12.22 -14.05 3.10
CA LEU A 287 13.11 -12.93 2.88
C LEU A 287 14.27 -13.39 1.98
N ALA A 288 14.23 -13.02 0.70
CA ALA A 288 15.18 -13.50 -0.30
C ALA A 288 16.01 -12.36 -0.86
N ASN A 289 17.34 -12.45 -0.72
CA ASN A 289 18.29 -11.44 -1.18
C ASN A 289 18.01 -10.03 -0.64
N ASP A 290 17.28 -9.91 0.47
CA ASP A 290 17.12 -8.64 1.17
C ASP A 290 18.44 -8.19 1.79
N ARG A 291 18.59 -6.88 2.04
CA ARG A 291 19.84 -6.34 2.56
C ARG A 291 20.09 -6.69 4.02
N TYR A 292 19.05 -6.72 4.84
CA TYR A 292 19.15 -7.15 6.24
C TYR A 292 17.97 -8.06 6.56
N GLY A 293 18.14 -8.91 7.57
CA GLY A 293 17.06 -9.72 8.13
C GLY A 293 16.04 -8.84 8.86
N ILE A 294 15.19 -9.43 9.69
CA ILE A 294 14.27 -8.65 10.50
C ILE A 294 15.10 -7.79 11.47
N LYS A 295 15.13 -6.48 11.21
CA LYS A 295 15.99 -5.52 11.87
C LYS A 295 15.20 -4.72 12.90
N ARG A 296 15.81 -4.42 14.04
CA ARG A 296 15.29 -3.49 15.05
C ARG A 296 16.12 -2.22 15.13
N ASP A 297 15.48 -1.11 15.49
CA ASP A 297 16.20 0.05 16.03
C ASP A 297 16.74 -0.31 17.42
N LYS A 298 18.05 -0.43 17.55
CA LYS A 298 18.72 -0.74 18.83
C LYS A 298 18.42 0.30 19.93
N GLY A 299 18.28 1.57 19.56
CA GLY A 299 18.05 2.66 20.51
C GLY A 299 16.59 2.71 20.98
N ASN A 300 15.66 2.38 20.10
CA ASN A 300 14.23 2.33 20.40
C ASN A 300 13.63 1.07 19.77
N PRO A 301 13.80 -0.11 20.39
CA PRO A 301 13.37 -1.38 19.80
C PRO A 301 11.84 -1.52 19.80
N GLU A 302 11.35 -2.61 19.24
CA GLU A 302 9.97 -3.06 19.38
C GLU A 302 9.59 -3.40 20.83
N ASP A 303 8.30 -3.45 21.11
CA ASP A 303 7.75 -3.86 22.42
C ASP A 303 7.89 -5.37 22.59
N SER A 304 9.05 -5.78 23.13
CA SER A 304 9.38 -7.17 23.45
C SER A 304 9.01 -7.56 24.88
N ALA A 305 8.43 -6.65 25.67
CA ALA A 305 8.12 -6.90 27.07
C ALA A 305 7.13 -8.06 27.20
N ASN A 306 7.42 -8.99 28.12
CA ASN A 306 6.57 -10.15 28.42
C ASN A 306 6.18 -10.99 27.18
N GLY A 307 7.03 -11.03 26.15
CA GLY A 307 6.77 -11.80 24.93
C GLY A 307 5.63 -11.25 24.06
N ARG A 308 5.30 -9.97 24.20
CA ARG A 308 4.22 -9.32 23.43
C ARG A 308 4.47 -9.29 21.93
N SER A 309 5.74 -9.20 21.54
CA SER A 309 6.18 -9.36 20.15
C SER A 309 6.78 -10.74 19.93
N VAL A 310 6.38 -11.40 18.84
CA VAL A 310 6.79 -12.76 18.49
C VAL A 310 7.31 -12.76 17.05
N ILE A 311 8.45 -13.40 16.82
CA ILE A 311 9.00 -13.62 15.49
C ILE A 311 9.34 -15.12 15.41
N ALA A 312 8.82 -15.79 14.39
CA ALA A 312 9.08 -17.22 14.20
C ALA A 312 8.88 -17.66 12.75
N ASN A 313 9.50 -18.79 12.37
CA ASN A 313 9.33 -19.43 11.07
C ASN A 313 9.65 -18.50 9.89
N THR A 314 10.60 -17.56 10.05
CA THR A 314 11.07 -16.71 8.95
C THR A 314 12.10 -17.47 8.13
N PHE A 315 12.01 -17.38 6.81
CA PHE A 315 12.94 -18.03 5.89
C PHE A 315 13.87 -16.98 5.29
N TYR A 316 15.17 -17.15 5.48
CA TYR A 316 16.21 -16.25 4.98
C TYR A 316 17.01 -16.95 3.88
N TYR A 317 17.05 -16.35 2.69
CA TYR A 317 17.86 -16.81 1.58
C TYR A 317 18.74 -15.70 1.05
N GLY A 318 20.05 -15.94 0.93
CA GLY A 318 20.99 -15.01 0.30
C GLY A 318 21.81 -15.70 -0.77
N TYR A 319 21.76 -15.19 -2.00
CA TYR A 319 22.58 -15.66 -3.12
C TYR A 319 24.06 -15.29 -2.96
N THR A 320 24.35 -14.15 -2.32
CA THR A 320 25.71 -13.69 -2.04
C THR A 320 26.05 -13.87 -0.56
N GLN A 321 27.34 -13.99 -0.24
CA GLN A 321 27.78 -14.09 1.15
C GLN A 321 27.44 -12.81 1.93
N THR A 322 27.54 -11.64 1.30
CA THR A 322 27.14 -10.36 1.91
C THR A 322 25.68 -10.38 2.40
N ALA A 323 24.74 -10.87 1.59
CA ALA A 323 23.34 -10.97 1.99
C ALA A 323 23.17 -11.95 3.18
N VAL A 324 23.85 -13.10 3.12
CA VAL A 324 23.83 -14.10 4.20
C VAL A 324 24.39 -13.54 5.51
N ASP A 325 25.51 -12.82 5.46
CA ASP A 325 26.15 -12.22 6.63
C ASP A 325 25.22 -11.19 7.29
N GLN A 326 24.47 -10.42 6.48
CA GLN A 326 23.53 -9.40 6.96
C GLN A 326 22.22 -9.97 7.52
N PHE A 327 21.98 -11.28 7.40
CA PHE A 327 20.87 -11.98 8.05
C PHE A 327 21.24 -12.56 9.40
N GLN A 328 22.53 -12.56 9.77
CA GLN A 328 22.96 -13.19 11.02
C GLN A 328 22.45 -12.40 12.23
N PRO A 329 21.93 -13.09 13.27
CA PRO A 329 21.49 -12.44 14.50
C PRO A 329 22.57 -11.56 15.12
N SER A 330 22.15 -10.40 15.62
CA SER A 330 23.02 -9.44 16.29
C SER A 330 22.21 -8.59 17.27
N ASN A 331 22.78 -7.47 17.75
CA ASN A 331 22.01 -6.51 18.55
C ASN A 331 20.97 -5.72 17.73
N GLU A 332 21.08 -5.73 16.40
CA GLU A 332 20.15 -5.09 15.48
C GLU A 332 19.33 -6.10 14.67
N ILE A 333 19.80 -7.35 14.49
CA ILE A 333 19.08 -8.38 13.72
C ILE A 333 18.45 -9.38 14.68
N ILE A 334 17.14 -9.53 14.60
CA ILE A 334 16.34 -10.35 15.51
C ILE A 334 16.37 -11.80 15.08
N ALA A 335 16.72 -12.70 16.00
CA ALA A 335 16.51 -14.14 15.82
C ALA A 335 15.05 -14.51 16.17
N GLY A 336 14.37 -15.20 15.26
CA GLY A 336 13.06 -15.80 15.50
C GLY A 336 13.15 -17.29 15.86
N ALA A 337 12.09 -17.80 16.48
CA ALA A 337 11.98 -19.23 16.76
C ALA A 337 11.70 -20.02 15.48
N ASN A 338 12.39 -21.15 15.27
CA ASN A 338 12.26 -21.98 14.06
C ASN A 338 12.53 -21.25 12.73
N ASP A 339 13.30 -20.16 12.77
CA ASP A 339 13.76 -19.50 11.56
C ASP A 339 14.65 -20.44 10.75
N ILE A 340 14.52 -20.36 9.42
CA ILE A 340 15.37 -21.09 8.47
C ILE A 340 16.41 -20.11 7.97
N THR A 341 17.64 -20.27 8.44
CA THR A 341 18.80 -19.44 8.08
C THR A 341 19.97 -20.34 7.71
N ALA A 342 20.98 -19.76 7.07
CA ALA A 342 22.23 -20.41 6.73
C ALA A 342 23.41 -19.46 6.95
N THR A 343 24.62 -20.02 7.00
CA THR A 343 25.89 -19.26 7.09
C THR A 343 26.65 -19.23 5.77
N THR A 344 26.11 -19.85 4.72
CA THR A 344 26.76 -19.99 3.42
C THR A 344 25.83 -19.50 2.32
N ALA A 345 26.36 -18.67 1.43
CA ALA A 345 25.67 -18.20 0.23
C ALA A 345 25.03 -19.34 -0.58
N GLY A 346 23.79 -19.15 -1.02
CA GLY A 346 23.04 -20.09 -1.85
C GLY A 346 22.47 -21.31 -1.14
N ALA A 347 22.76 -21.51 0.16
CA ALA A 347 22.13 -22.56 0.95
C ALA A 347 20.62 -22.29 1.11
N ASN A 348 19.83 -23.36 1.29
CA ASN A 348 18.38 -23.30 1.40
C ASN A 348 17.72 -22.55 0.23
N ASP A 349 18.09 -22.87 -1.01
CA ASP A 349 17.42 -22.35 -2.20
C ASP A 349 15.89 -22.46 -2.06
N PRO A 350 15.12 -21.36 -2.12
CA PRO A 350 13.67 -21.36 -1.94
C PRO A 350 12.93 -22.10 -3.06
N LYS A 351 13.60 -22.41 -4.18
CA LYS A 351 13.03 -23.07 -5.35
C LYS A 351 11.82 -22.32 -5.91
N PHE A 352 11.98 -21.03 -6.21
CA PHE A 352 10.96 -20.29 -6.95
C PHE A 352 10.78 -20.88 -8.35
N VAL A 353 9.55 -20.84 -8.88
CA VAL A 353 9.22 -21.39 -10.21
C VAL A 353 10.03 -20.71 -11.32
N SER A 354 10.13 -19.37 -11.34
CA SER A 354 10.85 -18.66 -12.41
C SER A 354 11.49 -17.31 -12.03
N TYR A 355 12.02 -17.18 -10.81
CA TYR A 355 12.83 -16.01 -10.40
C TYR A 355 14.33 -16.35 -10.35
N PRO A 356 15.21 -15.66 -11.12
CA PRO A 356 16.65 -15.86 -11.04
C PRO A 356 17.22 -15.34 -9.70
N LEU A 357 17.66 -16.25 -8.83
CA LEU A 357 18.19 -15.87 -7.51
C LEU A 357 19.48 -15.04 -7.57
N ASN A 358 20.13 -14.99 -8.73
CA ASN A 358 21.29 -14.14 -8.99
C ASN A 358 20.95 -12.75 -9.57
N THR A 359 19.67 -12.38 -9.66
CA THR A 359 19.25 -11.02 -10.05
C THR A 359 19.94 -9.98 -9.17
N ASP A 360 20.54 -8.96 -9.80
CA ASP A 360 21.21 -7.87 -9.10
C ASP A 360 20.30 -7.29 -8.00
N VAL A 361 20.81 -7.22 -6.78
CA VAL A 361 20.12 -6.71 -5.60
C VAL A 361 19.66 -5.24 -5.75
N ASN A 362 20.28 -4.48 -6.67
CA ASN A 362 19.87 -3.12 -7.01
C ASN A 362 18.86 -3.04 -8.17
N ASN A 363 18.49 -4.17 -8.80
CA ASN A 363 17.51 -4.16 -9.88
C ASN A 363 16.14 -3.74 -9.36
N ALA A 364 15.66 -2.57 -9.78
CA ALA A 364 14.33 -2.07 -9.46
C ALA A 364 13.26 -2.52 -10.47
N THR A 365 13.67 -3.03 -11.63
CA THR A 365 12.76 -3.42 -12.71
C THR A 365 12.17 -4.79 -12.39
N PHE A 366 10.86 -4.83 -12.19
CA PHE A 366 10.11 -6.07 -12.00
C PHE A 366 9.75 -6.69 -13.34
N ASP A 367 9.99 -7.98 -13.51
CA ASP A 367 9.57 -8.74 -14.67
C ASP A 367 8.29 -9.50 -14.36
N ALA A 368 7.22 -9.23 -15.12
CA ALA A 368 5.91 -9.86 -14.92
C ALA A 368 5.89 -11.36 -15.28
N SER A 369 6.95 -11.88 -15.92
CA SER A 369 7.12 -13.32 -16.19
C SER A 369 7.70 -14.09 -15.00
N TRP A 370 8.21 -13.40 -13.97
CA TRP A 370 8.69 -14.06 -12.76
C TRP A 370 7.56 -14.68 -11.97
N ASP A 371 7.85 -15.85 -11.42
CA ASP A 371 6.94 -16.62 -10.62
C ASP A 371 7.59 -17.02 -9.31
N PHE A 372 7.05 -16.49 -8.22
CA PHE A 372 7.52 -16.68 -6.85
C PHE A 372 6.79 -17.81 -6.13
N HIS A 373 5.95 -18.61 -6.82
CA HIS A 373 5.47 -19.88 -6.29
C HIS A 373 6.66 -20.80 -5.99
N LEU A 374 6.51 -21.61 -4.95
CA LEU A 374 7.51 -22.61 -4.57
C LEU A 374 7.37 -23.84 -5.45
N GLN A 375 8.49 -24.44 -5.86
CA GLN A 375 8.50 -25.74 -6.50
C GLN A 375 8.50 -26.86 -5.44
N ALA A 376 8.12 -28.07 -5.87
CA ALA A 376 8.27 -29.26 -5.05
C ALA A 376 9.71 -29.43 -4.56
N GLY A 377 9.87 -29.82 -3.30
CA GLY A 377 11.18 -29.95 -2.65
C GLY A 377 11.76 -28.63 -2.13
N SER A 378 11.04 -27.51 -2.25
CA SER A 378 11.43 -26.27 -1.58
C SER A 378 11.55 -26.49 -0.06
N PRO A 379 12.64 -26.03 0.57
CA PRO A 379 12.82 -26.07 2.03
C PRO A 379 11.83 -25.19 2.79
N ALA A 380 11.08 -24.31 2.11
CA ALA A 380 10.04 -23.48 2.72
C ALA A 380 8.69 -24.20 2.86
N LEU A 381 8.48 -25.34 2.18
CA LEU A 381 7.25 -26.13 2.27
C LEU A 381 7.18 -26.89 3.60
N THR A 382 5.98 -27.03 4.16
CA THR A 382 5.71 -27.74 5.45
C THR A 382 6.38 -27.11 6.68
N LYS A 383 6.95 -25.91 6.55
CA LYS A 383 7.64 -25.17 7.62
C LYS A 383 6.86 -23.98 8.14
N GLY A 384 5.71 -23.67 7.54
CA GLY A 384 4.83 -22.61 7.96
C GLY A 384 4.08 -22.96 9.24
N LYS A 385 3.99 -21.99 10.15
CA LYS A 385 3.14 -22.02 11.33
C LYS A 385 1.69 -21.74 10.94
N THR A 386 0.82 -22.72 11.15
CA THR A 386 -0.63 -22.56 11.02
C THR A 386 -1.25 -22.17 12.37
N GLY A 387 -2.55 -21.85 12.38
CA GLY A 387 -3.29 -21.53 13.62
C GLY A 387 -2.84 -20.24 14.31
N ILE A 388 -2.32 -19.27 13.55
CA ILE A 388 -1.96 -17.95 14.07
C ILE A 388 -3.24 -17.17 14.37
N THR A 389 -3.31 -16.54 15.54
CA THR A 389 -4.37 -15.60 15.90
C THR A 389 -4.21 -14.32 15.08
N ARG A 390 -5.11 -14.11 14.11
CA ARG A 390 -5.17 -12.91 13.25
C ARG A 390 -6.07 -11.84 13.89
N ASN A 391 -5.83 -10.56 13.61
CA ASN A 391 -6.69 -9.49 14.11
C ASN A 391 -8.10 -9.56 13.47
N TYR A 392 -8.17 -9.93 12.18
CA TYR A 392 -9.42 -9.95 11.40
C TYR A 392 -9.77 -11.32 10.86
N SER A 393 -9.60 -12.38 11.66
CA SER A 393 -10.05 -13.74 11.32
C SER A 393 -11.56 -13.83 11.13
N ALA A 394 -12.34 -13.10 11.94
CA ALA A 394 -13.78 -12.95 11.81
C ALA A 394 -14.18 -11.92 10.72
N GLY A 395 -13.20 -11.26 10.11
CA GLY A 395 -13.39 -10.27 9.07
C GLY A 395 -13.49 -8.81 9.54
N LEU A 396 -13.23 -7.92 8.61
CA LEU A 396 -13.37 -6.47 8.71
C LEU A 396 -14.47 -6.05 7.74
N THR A 397 -15.64 -5.68 8.25
CA THR A 397 -16.77 -5.24 7.42
C THR A 397 -16.62 -3.78 7.02
N VAL A 398 -16.61 -3.51 5.72
CA VAL A 398 -16.50 -2.18 5.10
C VAL A 398 -17.55 -2.09 4.01
N ASN A 399 -18.36 -1.03 4.00
CA ASN A 399 -19.47 -0.86 3.06
C ASN A 399 -20.38 -2.09 2.88
N GLY A 400 -20.70 -2.78 3.99
CA GLY A 400 -21.52 -4.00 3.99
C GLY A 400 -20.82 -5.27 3.48
N VAL A 401 -19.57 -5.18 3.00
CA VAL A 401 -18.75 -6.32 2.55
C VAL A 401 -17.76 -6.70 3.63
N THR A 402 -17.63 -7.99 3.93
CA THR A 402 -16.68 -8.49 4.94
C THR A 402 -15.40 -9.02 4.29
N TYR A 403 -14.27 -8.41 4.64
CA TYR A 403 -12.95 -8.81 4.19
C TYR A 403 -12.20 -9.54 5.30
N THR A 404 -11.83 -10.78 5.06
CA THR A 404 -11.15 -11.62 6.06
C THR A 404 -9.65 -11.63 5.83
N SER A 405 -8.89 -11.56 6.92
CA SER A 405 -7.47 -11.92 6.88
C SER A 405 -7.32 -13.35 6.36
N PRO A 406 -6.43 -13.63 5.39
CA PRO A 406 -6.23 -15.00 4.90
C PRO A 406 -5.82 -15.97 6.02
N GLU A 407 -6.12 -17.26 5.89
CA GLU A 407 -5.54 -18.26 6.80
C GLU A 407 -4.02 -18.35 6.58
N ALA A 408 -3.25 -18.48 7.65
CA ALA A 408 -1.81 -18.74 7.54
C ALA A 408 -1.57 -20.13 6.93
N ALA A 409 -0.57 -20.23 6.07
CA ALA A 409 -0.26 -21.48 5.37
C ALA A 409 0.77 -22.34 6.12
N ASP A 410 0.82 -23.62 5.79
CA ASP A 410 1.82 -24.58 6.26
C ASP A 410 3.16 -24.47 5.52
N TYR A 411 3.30 -23.50 4.62
CA TYR A 411 4.55 -23.09 3.97
C TYR A 411 4.97 -21.67 4.38
N ILE A 412 6.24 -21.33 4.13
CA ILE A 412 6.79 -19.99 4.36
C ILE A 412 6.79 -19.20 3.05
N GLY A 413 6.35 -17.93 3.09
CA GLY A 413 6.20 -17.05 1.93
C GLY A 413 4.76 -16.89 1.44
N ALA A 414 4.57 -16.05 0.42
CA ALA A 414 3.27 -15.64 -0.12
C ALA A 414 2.63 -16.67 -1.06
N PHE A 415 3.44 -17.54 -1.67
CA PHE A 415 2.96 -18.45 -2.70
C PHE A 415 3.46 -19.85 -2.38
N GLY A 416 2.55 -20.83 -2.30
CA GLY A 416 2.89 -22.23 -2.15
C GLY A 416 3.27 -22.86 -3.48
N VAL A 417 3.11 -24.18 -3.58
CA VAL A 417 3.11 -24.87 -4.88
C VAL A 417 1.85 -24.50 -5.66
N LYS A 418 1.95 -24.44 -6.99
CA LYS A 418 0.80 -24.22 -7.89
C LYS A 418 -0.18 -25.38 -7.95
#